data_AF-A0A6M9PPV1-F1
#
_entry.id   AF-A0A6M9PPV1-F1
#
_cell.length_a   1.000
_cell.length_b   1.000
_cell.length_c   1.000
_cell.angle_alpha   90.00
_cell.angle_beta   90.00
_cell.angle_gamma   90.00
#
_symmetry.space_group_name_H-M   'P 1'
#
loop_
_entity.id
_entity.type
_entity.pdbx_description
1 polymer ?
#
loop_
_entity_poly.entity_id
_entity_poly.type
_entity_poly.pdbx_seq_one_letter_code
_entity_poly.pdbx_strand_id
1 'polypeptide(L)'
;MKQTINSIIKAQRAAQDPKVVLMFILEDDSNSQGWESSVLLGETAMMLEGDAEETLSKAEDGLRELLRDGAVFAQGMLIRLSHH
;
A
#
# COMPACT_ATOMS: atom_id res chain seq x y z
N MET A 1 7.47 -8.61 24.32
CA MET A 1 7.13 -9.68 23.36
C MET A 1 5.62 -9.89 23.10
N LYS A 2 4.69 -9.25 23.84
CA LYS A 2 3.24 -9.33 23.54
C LYS A 2 2.72 -8.28 22.54
N GLN A 3 3.48 -7.22 22.26
CA GLN A 3 3.06 -6.15 21.34
C GLN A 3 3.24 -6.51 19.86
N THR A 4 4.29 -7.26 19.51
CA THR A 4 4.64 -7.60 18.12
C THR A 4 3.59 -8.47 17.43
N ILE A 5 2.97 -9.39 18.17
CA ILE A 5 1.98 -10.33 17.62
C ILE A 5 0.65 -9.62 17.31
N ASN A 6 0.29 -8.59 18.09
CA ASN A 6 -0.92 -7.81 17.82
C ASN A 6 -0.81 -6.92 16.57
N SER A 7 0.38 -6.44 16.23
CA SER A 7 0.62 -5.70 14.98
C SER A 7 0.49 -6.61 13.76
N ILE A 8 1.04 -7.82 13.83
CA ILE A 8 1.00 -8.81 12.74
C ILE A 8 -0.43 -9.32 12.51
N ILE A 9 -1.20 -9.57 13.57
CA ILE A 9 -2.59 -10.02 13.47
C ILE A 9 -3.53 -8.89 13.00
N LYS A 10 -3.25 -7.62 13.35
CA LYS A 10 -3.97 -6.46 12.78
C LYS A 10 -3.62 -6.23 11.31
N ALA A 11 -2.36 -6.40 10.90
CA ALA A 11 -1.95 -6.34 9.50
C ALA A 11 -2.61 -7.46 8.66
N GLN A 12 -2.62 -8.70 9.16
CA GLN A 12 -3.28 -9.83 8.50
C GLN A 12 -4.81 -9.68 8.40
N ARG A 13 -5.48 -9.01 9.36
CA ARG A 13 -6.92 -8.75 9.29
C ARG A 13 -7.29 -7.49 8.51
N ALA A 14 -6.35 -6.57 8.30
CA ALA A 14 -6.53 -5.38 7.47
C ALA A 14 -6.20 -5.62 5.99
N ALA A 15 -5.59 -6.77 5.65
CA ALA A 15 -5.17 -7.21 4.32
C ALA A 15 -6.31 -7.48 3.30
N GLN A 16 -7.47 -6.84 3.47
CA GLN A 16 -8.52 -6.79 2.45
C GLN A 16 -8.72 -5.40 1.86
N ASP A 17 -8.20 -4.34 2.51
CA ASP A 17 -8.29 -2.99 1.96
C ASP A 17 -6.97 -2.64 1.24
N PRO A 18 -6.97 -2.52 -0.10
CA PRO A 18 -5.76 -2.16 -0.85
C PRO A 18 -5.16 -0.84 -0.38
N LYS A 19 -5.96 0.12 0.12
CA LYS A 19 -5.44 1.40 0.61
C LYS A 19 -4.62 1.26 1.88
N VAL A 20 -5.04 0.38 2.78
CA VAL A 20 -4.30 0.14 4.04
C VAL A 20 -2.96 -0.53 3.74
N VAL A 21 -2.93 -1.48 2.80
CA VAL A 21 -1.70 -2.13 2.35
C VAL A 21 -0.77 -1.11 1.67
N LEU A 22 -1.30 -0.29 0.76
CA LEU A 22 -0.53 0.77 0.08
C LEU A 22 0.09 1.75 1.09
N MET A 23 -0.70 2.24 2.05
CA MET A 23 -0.22 3.14 3.09
C MET A 23 0.83 2.46 3.98
N PHE A 24 0.63 1.20 4.36
CA PHE A 24 1.59 0.44 5.14
C PHE A 24 2.95 0.31 4.43
N ILE A 25 2.97 0.03 3.13
CA ILE A 25 4.21 -0.05 2.33
C ILE A 25 4.86 1.33 2.18
N LEU A 26 4.06 2.37 1.96
CA LEU A 26 4.54 3.74 1.80
C LEU A 26 5.06 4.37 3.11
N GLU A 27 4.54 3.94 4.26
CA GLU A 27 4.99 4.33 5.60
C GLU A 27 6.28 3.63 6.04
N ASP A 28 6.80 2.67 5.26
CA ASP A 28 8.10 2.08 5.54
C ASP A 28 9.23 3.11 5.34
N ASP A 29 9.80 3.57 6.46
CA ASP A 29 10.89 4.55 6.55
C ASP A 29 12.13 4.16 5.74
N SER A 30 12.28 2.89 5.35
CA SER A 30 13.37 2.42 4.50
C SER A 30 13.35 3.06 3.10
N ASN A 31 12.21 3.59 2.64
CA ASN A 31 12.06 4.19 1.31
C ASN A 31 11.53 5.64 1.34
N SER A 32 12.26 6.52 2.02
CA SER A 32 11.98 7.97 2.09
C SER A 32 11.91 8.70 0.73
N GLN A 33 12.32 8.07 -0.37
CA GLN A 33 12.24 8.66 -1.72
C GLN A 33 10.95 8.28 -2.47
N GLY A 34 10.07 7.49 -1.87
CA GLY A 34 8.85 7.01 -2.50
C GLY A 34 9.08 5.74 -3.34
N TRP A 35 7.98 5.11 -3.71
CA TRP A 35 7.99 3.82 -4.38
C TRP A 35 7.71 3.94 -5.87
N GLU A 36 8.41 3.17 -6.69
CA GLU A 36 8.01 3.02 -8.10
C GLU A 36 6.58 2.45 -8.15
N SER A 37 5.71 3.06 -8.97
CA SER A 37 4.30 2.70 -9.01
C SER A 37 4.07 1.22 -9.35
N SER A 38 4.85 0.67 -10.28
CA SER A 38 4.77 -0.74 -10.70
C SER A 38 5.11 -1.70 -9.55
N VAL A 39 6.19 -1.40 -8.82
CA VAL A 39 6.67 -2.18 -7.69
C VAL A 39 5.68 -2.08 -6.53
N LEU A 40 5.23 -0.87 -6.20
CA LEU A 40 4.24 -0.65 -5.14
C LEU A 40 2.95 -1.45 -5.38
N LEU A 41 2.43 -1.41 -6.61
CA LEU A 41 1.24 -2.16 -6.99
C LEU A 41 1.46 -3.67 -6.92
N GLY A 42 2.63 -4.15 -7.37
CA GLY A 42 3.00 -5.56 -7.29
C GLY A 42 3.09 -6.07 -5.85
N GLU A 43 3.80 -5.36 -4.98
CA GLU A 43 3.91 -5.71 -3.55
C GLU A 43 2.54 -5.66 -2.87
N THR A 44 1.73 -4.65 -3.17
CA THR A 44 0.36 -4.54 -2.66
C THR A 44 -0.49 -5.74 -3.08
N ALA A 45 -0.47 -6.10 -4.37
CA ALA A 45 -1.21 -7.22 -4.91
C ALA A 45 -0.79 -8.56 -4.30
N MET A 46 0.50 -8.74 -3.98
CA MET A 46 1.02 -9.95 -3.32
C MET A 46 0.58 -10.08 -1.85
N MET A 47 0.26 -8.97 -1.19
CA MET A 47 -0.22 -8.98 0.20
C MET A 47 -1.74 -9.14 0.31
N LEU A 48 -2.48 -8.88 -0.76
CA LEU A 48 -3.94 -9.03 -0.80
C LEU A 48 -4.34 -10.50 -1.02
N GLU A 49 -5.47 -10.89 -0.43
CA GLU A 49 -6.07 -12.20 -0.69
C GLU A 49 -6.88 -12.17 -2.01
N GLY A 50 -6.59 -13.12 -2.90
CA GLY A 50 -7.28 -13.30 -4.18
C GLY A 50 -6.39 -13.92 -5.24
N ASP A 51 -6.90 -14.01 -6.47
CA ASP A 51 -6.05 -14.30 -7.63
C ASP A 51 -5.28 -13.04 -8.08
N ALA A 52 -4.23 -13.25 -8.87
CA ALA A 52 -3.29 -12.17 -9.22
C ALA A 52 -3.93 -11.04 -10.04
N GLU A 53 -4.92 -11.34 -10.89
CA GLU A 53 -5.58 -10.31 -11.71
C GLU A 53 -6.51 -9.48 -10.83
N GLU A 54 -7.27 -10.15 -9.95
CA GLU A 54 -8.16 -9.50 -9.00
C GLU A 54 -7.37 -8.61 -8.01
N THR A 55 -6.30 -9.12 -7.42
CA THR A 55 -5.53 -8.37 -6.42
C THR A 55 -4.79 -7.19 -7.04
N LEU A 56 -4.30 -7.32 -8.27
CA LEU A 56 -3.70 -6.20 -8.99
C LEU A 56 -4.73 -5.11 -9.31
N SER A 57 -5.92 -5.50 -9.80
CA SER A 57 -7.01 -4.55 -10.04
C SER A 57 -7.41 -3.81 -8.77
N LYS A 58 -7.50 -4.52 -7.63
CA LYS A 58 -7.77 -3.90 -6.31
C LYS A 58 -6.67 -2.93 -5.90
N ALA A 59 -5.41 -3.29 -6.09
CA ALA A 59 -4.28 -2.42 -5.78
C ALA A 59 -4.31 -1.13 -6.63
N GLU A 60 -4.60 -1.24 -7.93
CA GLU A 60 -4.72 -0.10 -8.83
C GLU A 60 -5.85 0.85 -8.42
N ASP A 61 -7.03 0.30 -8.11
CA ASP A 61 -8.17 1.09 -7.67
C ASP A 61 -7.92 1.75 -6.31
N GLY A 62 -7.30 1.05 -5.38
CA GLY A 62 -6.87 1.61 -4.10
C GLY A 62 -5.89 2.78 -4.28
N LEU A 63 -4.91 2.65 -5.18
CA LEU A 63 -3.96 3.73 -5.47
C LEU A 63 -4.66 4.93 -6.12
N ARG A 64 -5.59 4.69 -7.06
CA ARG A 64 -6.39 5.76 -7.68
C ARG A 64 -7.19 6.53 -6.63
N GLU A 65 -7.80 5.84 -5.68
CA GLU A 65 -8.52 6.47 -4.58
C GLU A 65 -7.59 7.32 -3.70
N LEU A 66 -6.44 6.78 -3.29
CA LEU A 66 -5.48 7.55 -2.47
C LEU A 66 -4.96 8.80 -3.18
N LEU A 67 -4.71 8.72 -4.49
CA LEU A 67 -4.31 9.86 -5.32
C LEU A 67 -5.43 10.90 -5.40
N ARG A 68 -6.68 10.45 -5.60
CA ARG A 68 -7.86 11.34 -5.66
C ARG A 68 -8.09 12.03 -4.31
N ASP A 69 -7.94 11.29 -3.23
CA ASP A 69 -8.18 11.77 -1.87
C ASP A 69 -7.01 12.63 -1.35
N GLY A 70 -5.90 12.71 -2.11
CA GLY A 70 -4.73 13.52 -1.79
C GLY A 70 -3.85 12.94 -0.69
N ALA A 71 -4.09 11.71 -0.26
CA ALA A 71 -3.28 11.01 0.74
C ALA A 71 -1.89 10.67 0.23
N VAL A 72 -1.76 10.47 -1.08
CA VAL A 72 -0.49 10.25 -1.78
C VAL A 72 -0.42 11.13 -3.02
N PHE A 73 0.79 11.36 -3.53
CA PHE A 73 1.00 12.06 -4.78
C PHE A 73 2.02 11.33 -5.66
N ALA A 74 1.90 11.54 -6.98
CA ALA A 74 2.83 11.03 -7.96
C ALA A 74 3.91 12.08 -8.30
N GLN A 75 5.17 11.67 -8.30
CA GLN A 75 6.30 12.45 -8.80
C GLN A 75 7.02 11.62 -9.86
N GLY A 76 6.63 11.83 -11.13
CA GLY A 76 7.06 10.96 -12.22
C GLY A 76 6.51 9.55 -12.02
N MET A 77 7.39 8.55 -11.99
CA MET A 77 7.02 7.14 -11.74
C MET A 77 6.93 6.78 -10.25
N LEU A 78 7.26 7.72 -9.35
CA LEU A 78 7.28 7.47 -7.92
C LEU A 78 5.98 7.91 -7.25
N ILE A 79 5.48 7.10 -6.33
CA ILE A 79 4.36 7.39 -5.44
C ILE A 79 4.92 7.70 -4.05
N ARG A 80 4.42 8.78 -3.44
CA ARG A 80 4.86 9.27 -2.12
C ARG A 80 3.67 9.62 -1.25
N LEU A 81 3.83 9.47 0.07
CA LEU A 81 2.90 10.02 1.04
C LEU A 81 2.84 11.54 0.92
N SER A 82 1.64 12.10 0.94
CA SER A 82 1.46 13.52 1.14
C SER A 82 1.81 13.85 2.60
N HIS A 83 2.99 14.42 2.83
CA HIS A 83 3.33 14.96 4.15
C HIS A 83 2.36 16.10 4.48
N HIS A 84 1.55 15.91 5.52
CA HIS A 84 0.80 16.98 6.18
C HIS A 84 1.74 17.90 6.96
#